data_AF-A0A931R0X2-F1
#
_entry.id   AF-A0A931R0X2-F1
#
_cell.length_a   1.000
_cell.length_b   1.000
_cell.length_c   1.000
_cell.angle_alpha   90.00
_cell.angle_beta   90.00
_cell.angle_gamma   90.00
#
_symmetry.space_group_name_H-M   'P 1'
#
loop_
_entity.id
_entity.type
_entity.pdbx_description
1 polymer ?
#
loop_
_entity_poly.entity_id
_entity_poly.type
_entity_poly.pdbx_seq_one_letter_code
_entity_poly.pdbx_strand_id
1 'polypeptide(L)'
;MDNNSAFESSQIHSSITTLLSEAARQLAIFLEKVLPSIFDDWWKQAVVNNLSSQQRQQIEQRNIGSLASLDFAALLRVLDQNWYQISPKLSLTSEARHFVKEMQTVRNRWAHASTEGFPVEDIYRDLDTLQRFATVIDADESLLQEVRATKTSLLAGEMH
;
A
#
# COMPACT_ATOMS: atom_id res chain seq x y z
N MET A 1 -33.18 -12.53 -0.34
CA MET A 1 -32.37 -11.91 -1.41
C MET A 1 -31.93 -10.58 -0.85
N ASP A 2 -30.67 -10.55 -0.44
CA ASP A 2 -30.25 -10.02 0.84
C ASP A 2 -29.63 -8.64 0.66
N ASN A 3 -30.40 -7.59 0.97
CA ASN A 3 -29.90 -6.22 0.95
C ASN A 3 -28.79 -5.97 1.99
N ASN A 4 -28.65 -6.83 3.01
CA ASN A 4 -27.63 -6.71 4.05
C ASN A 4 -26.23 -7.03 3.50
N SER A 5 -26.08 -8.15 2.77
CA SER A 5 -24.79 -8.62 2.26
C SER A 5 -24.12 -7.66 1.26
N ALA A 6 -24.91 -7.01 0.41
CA ALA A 6 -24.40 -6.00 -0.52
C ALA A 6 -23.96 -4.71 0.19
N PHE A 7 -24.68 -4.31 1.25
CA PHE A 7 -24.34 -3.14 2.06
C PHE A 7 -23.05 -3.37 2.86
N GLU A 8 -22.91 -4.53 3.50
CA GLU A 8 -21.71 -4.95 4.22
C GLU A 8 -20.48 -5.00 3.30
N SER A 9 -20.62 -5.60 2.12
CA SER A 9 -19.54 -5.67 1.12
C SER A 9 -19.07 -4.28 0.68
N SER A 10 -20.00 -3.34 0.52
CA SER A 10 -19.68 -1.95 0.19
C SER A 10 -18.99 -1.22 1.33
N GLN A 11 -19.39 -1.46 2.59
CA GLN A 11 -18.76 -0.85 3.76
C GLN A 11 -17.32 -1.35 3.93
N ILE A 12 -17.11 -2.67 3.82
CA ILE A 12 -15.78 -3.27 3.90
C ILE A 12 -14.87 -2.74 2.80
N HIS A 13 -15.38 -2.64 1.57
CA HIS A 13 -14.62 -2.09 0.45
C HIS A 13 -14.20 -0.63 0.70
N SER A 14 -15.08 0.19 1.27
CA SER A 14 -14.76 1.57 1.65
C SER A 14 -13.69 1.64 2.72
N SER A 15 -13.80 0.83 3.78
CA SER A 15 -12.80 0.76 4.85
C SER A 15 -11.43 0.38 4.30
N ILE A 16 -11.36 -0.64 3.43
CA ILE A 16 -10.09 -1.10 2.89
C ILE A 16 -9.49 -0.08 1.92
N THR A 17 -10.31 0.53 1.06
CA THR A 17 -9.83 1.59 0.18
C THR A 17 -9.25 2.77 0.97
N THR A 18 -9.86 3.09 2.12
CA THR A 18 -9.35 4.12 3.05
C THR A 18 -7.99 3.72 3.63
N LEU A 19 -7.89 2.50 4.16
CA LEU A 19 -6.63 1.97 4.72
C LEU A 19 -5.50 1.90 3.67
N LEU A 20 -5.82 1.50 2.43
CA LEU A 20 -4.85 1.46 1.32
C LEU A 20 -4.40 2.88 0.93
N SER A 21 -5.30 3.86 0.96
CA SER A 21 -4.97 5.26 0.67
C SER A 21 -4.06 5.84 1.76
N GLU A 22 -4.34 5.54 3.02
CA GLU A 22 -3.51 5.96 4.14
C GLU A 22 -2.13 5.28 4.10
N ALA A 23 -2.06 3.99 3.79
CA ALA A 23 -0.79 3.30 3.59
C ALA A 23 0.03 3.88 2.43
N ALA A 24 -0.62 4.32 1.34
CA ALA A 24 0.05 5.03 0.25
C ALA A 24 0.66 6.35 0.72
N ARG A 25 -0.07 7.11 1.54
CA ARG A 25 0.41 8.37 2.15
C ARG A 25 1.62 8.12 3.04
N GLN A 26 1.55 7.14 3.93
CA GLN A 26 2.67 6.76 4.80
C GLN A 26 3.90 6.31 4.01
N LEU A 27 3.68 5.51 2.94
CA LEU A 27 4.77 5.07 2.07
C LEU A 27 5.43 6.25 1.35
N ALA A 28 4.66 7.24 0.87
CA ALA A 28 5.23 8.44 0.26
C ALA A 28 6.13 9.18 1.25
N ILE A 29 5.67 9.42 2.48
CA ILE A 29 6.45 10.08 3.54
C ILE A 29 7.72 9.29 3.86
N PHE A 30 7.60 7.97 4.00
CA PHE A 30 8.73 7.09 4.25
C PHE A 30 9.80 7.20 3.14
N LEU A 31 9.38 7.11 1.87
CA LEU A 31 10.30 7.21 0.73
C LEU A 31 10.93 8.61 0.61
N GLU A 32 10.18 9.70 0.89
CA GLU A 32 10.71 11.06 0.90
C GLU A 32 11.81 11.26 1.96
N LYS A 33 11.74 10.55 3.10
CA LYS A 33 12.79 10.58 4.13
C LYS A 33 14.01 9.76 3.73
N VAL A 34 13.80 8.60 3.13
CA VAL A 34 14.86 7.61 2.91
C VAL A 34 15.66 7.89 1.64
N LEU A 35 14.99 8.16 0.51
CA LEU A 35 15.64 8.25 -0.79
C LEU A 35 16.72 9.35 -0.91
N PRO A 36 16.53 10.58 -0.38
CA PRO A 36 17.55 11.63 -0.46
C PRO A 36 18.85 11.30 0.30
N SER A 37 18.81 10.35 1.26
CA SER A 37 19.99 9.91 2.00
C SER A 37 20.84 8.86 1.27
N ILE A 38 20.34 8.36 0.14
CA ILE A 38 20.91 7.25 -0.63
C ILE A 38 21.39 7.73 -2.01
N PHE A 39 20.67 8.67 -2.63
CA PHE A 39 20.91 9.13 -4.00
C PHE A 39 21.00 10.66 -4.05
N ASP A 40 21.93 11.20 -4.86
CA ASP A 40 22.07 12.65 -5.05
C ASP A 40 20.86 13.24 -5.81
N ASP A 41 20.56 12.71 -6.99
CA ASP A 41 19.36 13.03 -7.77
C ASP A 41 18.30 11.94 -7.53
N TRP A 42 17.84 11.85 -6.27
CA TRP A 42 16.96 10.78 -5.82
C TRP A 42 15.64 10.73 -6.60
N TRP A 43 15.10 11.87 -7.03
CA TRP A 43 13.89 11.90 -7.83
C TRP A 43 14.09 11.20 -9.16
N LYS A 44 15.13 11.56 -9.92
CA LYS A 44 15.37 10.92 -11.21
C LYS A 44 15.84 9.47 -11.05
N GLN A 45 16.81 9.24 -10.17
CA GLN A 45 17.50 7.96 -10.03
C GLN A 45 16.62 6.89 -9.40
N ALA A 46 15.93 7.23 -8.29
CA ALA A 46 15.16 6.26 -7.53
C ALA A 46 13.68 6.23 -7.93
N VAL A 47 13.10 7.36 -8.35
CA VAL A 47 11.68 7.45 -8.72
C VAL A 47 11.49 7.27 -10.22
N VAL A 48 11.86 8.26 -11.03
CA VAL A 48 11.53 8.31 -12.47
C VAL A 48 12.06 7.10 -13.23
N ASN A 49 13.35 6.73 -13.03
CA ASN A 49 13.97 5.62 -13.76
C ASN A 49 13.35 4.25 -13.45
N ASN A 50 12.79 4.09 -12.25
CA ASN A 50 12.25 2.82 -11.78
C ASN A 50 10.76 2.64 -12.09
N LEU A 51 10.05 3.68 -12.50
CA LEU A 51 8.64 3.61 -12.90
C LEU A 51 8.45 2.95 -14.27
N SER A 52 7.25 2.42 -14.51
CA SER A 52 6.88 1.91 -15.84
C SER A 52 6.83 3.05 -16.86
N SER A 53 6.91 2.73 -18.16
CA SER A 53 6.82 3.76 -19.22
C SER A 53 5.52 4.58 -19.12
N GLN A 54 4.40 3.92 -18.78
CA GLN A 54 3.11 4.58 -18.57
C GLN A 54 3.12 5.53 -17.37
N GLN A 55 3.71 5.11 -16.25
CA GLN A 55 3.82 5.94 -15.05
C GLN A 55 4.76 7.14 -15.26
N ARG A 56 5.87 6.96 -15.99
CA ARG A 56 6.76 8.06 -16.37
C ARG A 56 6.05 9.09 -17.25
N GLN A 57 5.33 8.62 -18.26
CA GLN A 57 4.53 9.49 -19.12
C GLN A 57 3.49 10.28 -18.33
N GLN A 58 2.83 9.66 -17.34
CA GLN A 58 1.90 10.34 -16.44
C GLN A 58 2.58 11.46 -15.64
N ILE A 59 3.79 11.21 -15.11
CA ILE A 59 4.57 12.23 -14.40
C ILE A 59 4.87 13.41 -15.30
N GLU A 60 5.36 13.16 -16.52
CA GLU A 60 5.71 14.20 -17.48
C GLU A 60 4.48 15.02 -17.90
N GLN A 61 3.36 14.35 -18.23
CA GLN A 61 2.13 15.00 -18.67
C GLN A 61 1.47 15.85 -17.58
N ARG A 62 1.53 15.39 -16.33
CA ARG A 62 0.91 16.07 -15.17
C ARG A 62 1.89 16.96 -14.42
N ASN A 63 3.13 17.06 -14.88
CA ASN A 63 4.23 17.76 -14.22
C ASN A 63 4.34 17.40 -12.73
N ILE A 64 4.26 16.11 -12.41
CA ILE A 64 4.33 15.61 -11.04
C ILE A 64 5.76 15.73 -10.53
N GLY A 65 5.95 16.39 -9.39
CA GLY A 65 7.26 16.57 -8.74
C GLY A 65 7.31 16.07 -7.30
N SER A 66 6.33 15.30 -6.83
CA SER A 66 6.28 14.80 -5.45
C SER A 66 5.79 13.36 -5.37
N LEU A 67 6.28 12.61 -4.38
CA LEU A 67 5.85 11.24 -4.13
C LEU A 67 4.39 11.19 -3.67
N ALA A 68 3.93 12.20 -2.92
CA ALA A 68 2.55 12.33 -2.49
C ALA A 68 1.52 12.39 -3.65
N SER A 69 1.97 12.75 -4.87
CA SER A 69 1.10 12.80 -6.06
C SER A 69 1.11 11.49 -6.87
N LEU A 70 1.91 10.50 -6.47
CA LEU A 70 1.95 9.20 -7.13
C LEU A 70 0.87 8.27 -6.57
N ASP A 71 0.35 7.41 -7.44
CA ASP A 71 -0.54 6.34 -7.01
C ASP A 71 0.21 5.28 -6.18
N PHE A 72 -0.55 4.48 -5.43
CA PHE A 72 0.04 3.46 -4.56
C PHE A 72 0.83 2.40 -5.35
N ALA A 73 0.45 2.13 -6.61
CA ALA A 73 1.18 1.21 -7.48
C ALA A 73 2.61 1.68 -7.76
N ALA A 74 2.72 2.96 -8.12
CA ALA A 74 3.98 3.64 -8.41
C ALA A 74 4.86 3.67 -7.15
N LEU A 75 4.29 4.02 -6.01
CA LEU A 75 5.03 4.05 -4.74
C LEU A 75 5.56 2.66 -4.34
N LEU A 76 4.72 1.61 -4.40
CA LEU A 76 5.15 0.23 -4.12
C LEU A 76 6.23 -0.25 -5.11
N ARG A 77 6.14 0.20 -6.37
CA ARG A 77 7.15 -0.10 -7.38
C ARG A 77 8.47 0.60 -7.05
N VAL A 78 8.45 1.87 -6.67
CA VAL A 78 9.65 2.61 -6.24
C VAL A 78 10.31 1.89 -5.06
N LEU A 79 9.54 1.47 -4.05
CA LEU A 79 10.10 0.73 -2.92
C LEU A 79 10.74 -0.60 -3.34
N ASP A 80 10.07 -1.44 -4.12
CA ASP A 80 10.60 -2.75 -4.53
C ASP A 80 11.82 -2.64 -5.46
N GLN A 81 11.83 -1.68 -6.39
CA GLN A 81 12.96 -1.50 -7.31
C GLN A 81 14.21 -0.94 -6.62
N ASN A 82 14.06 -0.13 -5.57
CA ASN A 82 15.17 0.39 -4.77
C ASN A 82 15.47 -0.47 -3.53
N TRP A 83 14.90 -1.66 -3.42
CA TRP A 83 14.94 -2.47 -2.20
C TRP A 83 16.38 -2.72 -1.71
N TYR A 84 17.30 -3.06 -2.61
CA TYR A 84 18.68 -3.42 -2.25
C TYR A 84 19.49 -2.23 -1.74
N GLN A 85 19.10 -1.01 -2.09
CA GLN A 85 19.73 0.22 -1.62
C GLN A 85 19.10 0.68 -0.29
N ILE A 86 17.80 0.45 -0.10
CA ILE A 86 17.04 0.82 1.10
C ILE A 86 17.28 -0.16 2.26
N SER A 87 17.24 -1.47 1.99
CA SER A 87 17.22 -2.50 3.03
C SER A 87 18.42 -2.45 3.99
N PRO A 88 19.67 -2.18 3.55
CA PRO A 88 20.81 -2.10 4.47
C PRO A 88 20.75 -0.87 5.39
N LYS A 89 20.18 0.25 4.92
CA LYS A 89 20.06 1.50 5.71
C LYS A 89 19.08 1.35 6.86
N LEU A 90 18.07 0.51 6.69
CA LEU A 90 16.98 0.30 7.64
C LEU A 90 17.02 -1.06 8.32
N SER A 91 18.07 -1.85 8.07
CA SER A 91 18.20 -3.23 8.58
C SER A 91 16.99 -4.11 8.26
N LEU A 92 16.36 -3.91 7.09
CA LEU A 92 15.21 -4.68 6.63
C LEU A 92 15.65 -6.07 6.16
N THR A 93 14.88 -7.08 6.55
CA THR A 93 15.15 -8.49 6.20
C THR A 93 14.64 -8.82 4.80
N SER A 94 15.13 -9.90 4.19
CA SER A 94 14.58 -10.42 2.94
C SER A 94 13.08 -10.77 3.04
N GLU A 95 12.63 -11.17 4.23
CA GLU A 95 11.22 -11.45 4.52
C GLU A 95 10.35 -10.18 4.39
N ALA A 96 10.84 -9.02 4.84
CA ALA A 96 10.14 -7.75 4.68
C ALA A 96 9.84 -7.43 3.21
N ARG A 97 10.70 -7.85 2.28
CA ARG A 97 10.47 -7.70 0.84
C ARG A 97 9.27 -8.50 0.35
N HIS A 98 9.01 -9.67 0.95
CA HIS A 98 7.85 -10.48 0.58
C HIS A 98 6.56 -9.71 0.82
N PHE A 99 6.43 -9.02 1.96
CA PHE A 99 5.25 -8.19 2.24
C PHE A 99 5.09 -7.02 1.27
N VAL A 100 6.18 -6.42 0.77
CA VAL A 100 6.09 -5.39 -0.28
C VAL A 100 5.49 -5.97 -1.57
N LYS A 101 5.91 -7.18 -1.97
CA LYS A 101 5.38 -7.86 -3.17
C LYS A 101 3.94 -8.33 -2.99
N GLU A 102 3.61 -8.85 -1.81
CA GLU A 102 2.23 -9.22 -1.49
C GLU A 102 1.32 -7.98 -1.49
N MET A 103 1.79 -6.85 -0.95
CA MET A 103 1.05 -5.58 -0.96
C MET A 103 0.75 -5.09 -2.38
N GLN A 104 1.66 -5.29 -3.34
CA GLN A 104 1.37 -5.01 -4.75
C GLN A 104 0.19 -5.85 -5.27
N THR A 105 0.12 -7.12 -4.88
CA THR A 105 -0.97 -8.04 -5.24
C THR A 105 -2.28 -7.62 -4.58
N VAL A 106 -2.27 -7.33 -3.28
CA VAL A 106 -3.43 -6.84 -2.53
C VAL A 106 -3.97 -5.57 -3.17
N ARG A 107 -3.13 -4.56 -3.40
CA ARG A 107 -3.57 -3.30 -4.02
C ARG A 107 -4.16 -3.52 -5.43
N ASN A 108 -3.54 -4.37 -6.25
CA ASN A 108 -4.09 -4.73 -7.57
C ASN A 108 -5.48 -5.39 -7.45
N ARG A 109 -5.65 -6.30 -6.49
CA ARG A 109 -6.92 -6.99 -6.25
C ARG A 109 -8.03 -5.98 -5.89
N TRP A 110 -7.76 -5.07 -4.96
CA TRP A 110 -8.75 -4.08 -4.51
C TRP A 110 -9.05 -3.01 -5.57
N ALA A 111 -8.09 -2.67 -6.43
CA ALA A 111 -8.32 -1.78 -7.57
C ALA A 111 -9.21 -2.38 -8.68
N HIS A 112 -9.34 -3.71 -8.71
CA HIS A 112 -10.14 -4.45 -9.69
C HIS A 112 -11.29 -5.24 -9.05
N ALA A 113 -11.62 -4.97 -7.78
CA ALA A 113 -12.67 -5.68 -7.07
C ALA A 113 -14.02 -5.50 -7.78
N SER A 114 -14.72 -6.60 -8.03
CA SER A 114 -16.07 -6.61 -8.57
C SER A 114 -17.11 -6.49 -7.44
N THR A 115 -18.38 -6.34 -7.81
CA THR A 115 -19.50 -6.25 -6.85
C THR A 115 -19.76 -7.53 -6.08
N GLU A 116 -19.13 -8.66 -6.44
CA GLU A 116 -19.32 -9.95 -5.78
C GLU A 116 -18.57 -10.07 -4.44
N GLY A 117 -17.75 -9.09 -4.08
CA GLY A 117 -17.00 -9.09 -2.83
C GLY A 117 -15.89 -10.16 -2.79
N PHE A 118 -15.24 -10.31 -1.63
CA PHE A 118 -14.24 -11.34 -1.39
C PHE A 118 -14.62 -12.19 -0.18
N PRO A 119 -14.18 -13.46 -0.12
CA PRO A 119 -14.29 -14.26 1.09
C PRO A 119 -13.66 -13.55 2.29
N VAL A 120 -14.30 -13.64 3.46
CA VAL A 120 -13.82 -13.00 4.70
C VAL A 120 -12.37 -13.40 5.03
N GLU A 121 -11.99 -14.65 4.76
CA GLU A 121 -10.62 -15.14 4.96
C GLU A 121 -9.58 -14.41 4.09
N ASP A 122 -9.92 -14.14 2.82
CA ASP A 122 -9.05 -13.40 1.89
C ASP A 122 -8.91 -11.94 2.34
N ILE A 123 -10.02 -11.33 2.78
CA ILE A 123 -10.02 -9.96 3.31
C ILE A 123 -9.13 -9.88 4.56
N TYR A 124 -9.25 -10.84 5.47
CA TYR A 124 -8.43 -10.90 6.67
C TYR A 124 -6.95 -11.05 6.34
N ARG A 125 -6.60 -11.90 5.36
CA ARG A 125 -5.23 -12.09 4.88
C ARG A 125 -4.65 -10.83 4.24
N ASP A 126 -5.46 -10.10 3.50
CA ASP A 126 -5.08 -8.83 2.89
C ASP A 126 -4.80 -7.76 3.96
N LEU A 127 -5.63 -7.70 5.00
CA LEU A 127 -5.41 -6.82 6.15
C LEU A 127 -4.17 -7.24 6.97
N ASP A 128 -3.87 -8.53 7.10
CA ASP A 128 -2.64 -9.00 7.73
C ASP A 128 -1.40 -8.58 6.95
N THR A 129 -1.46 -8.72 5.61
CA THR A 129 -0.40 -8.27 4.70
C THR A 129 -0.18 -6.77 4.85
N LEU A 130 -1.27 -5.99 4.87
CA LEU A 130 -1.21 -4.54 5.07
C LEU A 130 -0.59 -4.18 6.43
N GLN A 131 -0.96 -4.87 7.51
CA GLN A 131 -0.40 -4.64 8.83
C GLN A 131 1.11 -4.89 8.86
N ARG A 132 1.58 -6.00 8.28
CA ARG A 132 3.01 -6.34 8.21
C ARG A 132 3.76 -5.35 7.33
N PHE A 133 3.17 -4.97 6.21
CA PHE A 133 3.73 -3.93 5.33
C PHE A 133 3.85 -2.59 6.06
N ALA A 134 2.84 -2.17 6.83
CA ALA A 134 2.87 -0.95 7.64
C ALA A 134 4.03 -0.96 8.63
N THR A 135 4.34 -2.10 9.26
CA THR A 135 5.54 -2.25 10.09
C THR A 135 6.84 -2.11 9.29
N VAL A 136 6.92 -2.63 8.06
CA VAL A 136 8.11 -2.52 7.20
C VAL A 136 8.45 -1.08 6.86
N ILE A 137 7.45 -0.23 6.67
CA ILE A 137 7.63 1.19 6.32
C ILE A 137 7.63 2.12 7.54
N ASP A 138 7.65 1.56 8.75
CA ASP A 138 7.56 2.32 10.02
C ASP A 138 6.38 3.31 10.01
N ALA A 139 5.22 2.83 9.56
CA ALA A 139 3.99 3.62 9.54
C ALA A 139 3.56 3.99 10.96
N ASP A 140 2.80 5.08 11.09
CA ASP A 140 2.31 5.52 12.38
C ASP A 140 1.38 4.50 13.07
N GLU A 141 1.28 4.66 14.40
CA GLU A 141 0.44 3.78 15.21
C GLU A 141 -1.05 3.92 14.85
N SER A 142 -1.49 5.06 14.29
CA SER A 142 -2.89 5.25 13.89
C SER A 142 -3.29 4.25 12.82
N LEU A 143 -2.50 4.13 11.75
CA LEU A 143 -2.74 3.15 10.69
C LEU A 143 -2.72 1.72 11.25
N LEU A 144 -1.74 1.38 12.10
CA LEU A 144 -1.66 0.05 12.71
C LEU A 144 -2.88 -0.28 13.57
N GLN A 145 -3.38 0.68 14.34
CA GLN A 145 -4.58 0.50 15.18
C GLN A 145 -5.84 0.36 14.32
N GLU A 146 -5.99 1.16 13.27
CA GLU A 146 -7.15 1.08 12.37
C GLU A 146 -7.18 -0.27 11.62
N VAL A 147 -6.03 -0.77 11.16
CA VAL A 147 -5.95 -2.10 10.53
C VAL A 147 -6.33 -3.19 11.54
N ARG A 148 -5.82 -3.13 12.78
CA ARG A 148 -6.16 -4.08 13.85
C ARG A 148 -7.65 -4.05 14.17
N ALA A 149 -8.22 -2.86 14.35
CA ALA A 149 -9.64 -2.67 14.63
C ALA A 149 -10.50 -3.28 13.51
N THR A 150 -10.15 -3.00 12.25
CA THR A 150 -10.85 -3.56 11.08
C THR A 150 -10.80 -5.09 11.06
N LYS A 151 -9.65 -5.69 11.38
CA LYS A 151 -9.51 -7.16 11.52
C LYS A 151 -10.39 -7.71 12.64
N THR A 152 -10.43 -7.04 13.79
CA THR A 152 -11.25 -7.47 14.94
C THR A 152 -12.74 -7.41 14.60
N SER A 153 -13.23 -6.31 14.02
CA SER A 153 -14.64 -6.18 13.62
C SER A 153 -15.04 -7.20 12.56
N LEU A 154 -14.12 -7.55 11.64
CA LEU A 154 -14.33 -8.60 10.64
C LEU A 154 -14.51 -9.99 11.27
N LEU A 155 -13.73 -10.32 12.31
CA LEU A 155 -13.83 -11.61 13.02
C LEU A 155 -15.00 -11.68 14.00
N ALA A 156 -15.36 -10.56 14.62
CA ALA A 156 -16.44 -10.50 15.60
C ALA A 156 -17.83 -10.62 14.95
N GLY A 157 -17.92 -10.57 13.61
CA GLY A 157 -19.20 -10.46 12.93
C GLY A 157 -19.92 -9.14 13.25
N GLU A 158 -19.23 -8.14 13.80
CA GLU A 158 -19.80 -6.81 14.10
C GLU A 158 -20.01 -5.97 12.82
N MET A 159 -19.56 -6.50 11.69
CA MET A 159 -19.92 -6.04 10.35
C MET A 159 -20.92 -7.00 9.65
N HIS A 160 -21.66 -7.84 10.39
CA HIS A 160 -22.82 -8.62 9.91
C HIS A 160 -24.14 -7.97 10.35
#